data_AF-A0A0E9N2N8-F1
#
_entry.id   AF-A0A0E9N2N8-F1
#
_cell.length_a   1.000
_cell.length_b   1.000
_cell.length_c   1.000
_cell.angle_alpha   90.00
_cell.angle_beta   90.00
_cell.angle_gamma   90.00
#
_symmetry.space_group_name_H-M   'P 1'
#
loop_
_entity.id
_entity.type
_entity.pdbx_description
1 polymer ?
#
loop_
_entity_poly.entity_id
_entity_poly.type
_entity_poly.pdbx_seq_one_letter_code
_entity_poly.pdbx_strand_id
1 'polypeptide(L)'
;MPPLLKVIPVNPLLNDTGEFISLKQYTNSPRPDALQYATGAPSYFGEEYRYNLSTSSKLEIAAIGGIEASHGTTTFIHDSIVYKLSRDPNQNSDLIKGTWWGYGLRLTIVIKNAEFGLNINWGAVAAAAQLGYLDAEFNIDCIGISDSVLFDLLPAPIDLNIKSYKEILAIGDQIRAFAVKKDPVGVIYKPLRIQVPSETSIDPIADDRTLIFVYQQVGERASIVDALKTAAGLGLNTSLIPKYYQEKFQITNVDDRPSPSDKRKARDWLDM
;
A
#
# COMPACT_ATOMS: atom_id res chain seq x y z
N MET A 1 -30.52 -7.86 -8.73
CA MET A 1 -29.85 -6.72 -8.08
C MET A 1 -28.44 -6.62 -8.63
N PRO A 2 -27.93 -5.42 -8.96
CA PRO A 2 -26.53 -5.27 -9.33
C PRO A 2 -25.63 -5.70 -8.15
N PRO A 3 -24.49 -6.35 -8.41
CA PRO A 3 -23.57 -6.74 -7.34
C PRO A 3 -23.08 -5.49 -6.61
N LEU A 4 -22.97 -5.59 -5.28
CA LEU A 4 -22.37 -4.53 -4.48
C LEU A 4 -20.90 -4.41 -4.87
N LEU A 5 -20.42 -3.19 -5.12
CA LEU A 5 -19.02 -2.94 -5.43
C LEU A 5 -18.32 -2.33 -4.22
N LYS A 6 -17.08 -2.76 -3.97
CA LYS A 6 -16.18 -2.10 -3.03
C LYS A 6 -15.04 -1.41 -3.76
N VAL A 7 -14.53 -0.34 -3.16
CA VAL A 7 -13.37 0.41 -3.67
C VAL A 7 -12.16 -0.01 -2.87
N ILE A 8 -11.08 -0.35 -3.56
CA ILE A 8 -9.80 -0.69 -2.92
C ILE A 8 -8.68 0.19 -3.50
N PRO A 9 -7.76 0.70 -2.66
CA PRO A 9 -6.55 1.34 -3.15
C PRO A 9 -5.64 0.32 -3.83
N VAL A 10 -4.87 0.78 -4.82
CA VAL A 10 -3.89 -0.03 -5.54
C VAL A 10 -2.58 0.74 -5.68
N ASN A 11 -1.50 -0.01 -5.88
CA ASN A 11 -0.24 0.58 -6.31
C ASN A 11 -0.39 1.12 -7.76
N PRO A 12 -0.03 2.39 -8.04
CA PRO A 12 -0.10 2.95 -9.39
C PRO A 12 0.88 2.34 -10.39
N LEU A 13 1.80 1.48 -9.97
CA LEU A 13 2.77 0.82 -10.83
C LEU A 13 2.08 -0.20 -11.76
N LEU A 14 2.26 0.03 -13.05
CA LEU A 14 1.89 -0.88 -14.13
C LEU A 14 3.16 -1.45 -14.75
N ASN A 15 3.11 -2.70 -15.21
CA ASN A 15 4.19 -3.26 -16.03
C ASN A 15 4.15 -2.73 -17.48
N ASP A 16 5.09 -3.18 -18.32
CA ASP A 16 5.18 -2.79 -19.73
C ASP A 16 3.93 -3.14 -20.57
N THR A 17 3.09 -4.07 -20.09
CA THR A 17 1.82 -4.44 -20.73
C THR A 17 0.62 -3.67 -20.19
N GLY A 18 0.82 -2.74 -19.25
CA GLY A 18 -0.24 -1.91 -18.65
C GLY A 18 -1.08 -2.63 -17.59
N GLU A 19 -0.59 -3.73 -17.02
CA GLU A 19 -1.25 -4.51 -15.97
C GLU A 19 -0.76 -4.12 -14.58
N PHE A 20 -1.67 -4.13 -13.60
CA PHE A 20 -1.31 -4.00 -12.19
C PHE A 20 -0.45 -5.18 -11.76
N ILE A 21 0.77 -4.90 -11.32
CA ILE A 21 1.67 -5.93 -10.80
C ILE A 21 1.08 -6.53 -9.51
N SER A 22 0.51 -5.67 -8.65
CA SER A 22 -0.04 -6.03 -7.34
C SER A 22 -1.32 -6.88 -7.37
N LEU A 23 -1.90 -7.12 -8.55
CA LEU A 23 -3.17 -7.84 -8.70
C LEU A 23 -3.07 -9.14 -9.51
N LYS A 24 -1.86 -9.53 -9.92
CA LYS A 24 -1.66 -10.70 -10.78
C LYS A 24 -2.10 -12.01 -10.15
N GLN A 25 -2.13 -12.13 -8.81
CA GLN A 25 -2.65 -13.34 -8.16
C GLN A 25 -4.18 -13.46 -8.21
N TYR A 26 -4.92 -12.37 -8.48
CA TYR A 26 -6.39 -12.37 -8.47
C TYR A 26 -7.00 -12.54 -9.85
N THR A 27 -6.24 -12.23 -10.91
CA THR A 27 -6.71 -12.37 -12.29
C THR A 27 -5.53 -12.43 -13.25
N ASN A 28 -5.70 -13.13 -14.37
CA ASN A 28 -4.67 -13.30 -15.40
C ASN A 28 -4.35 -12.00 -16.17
N SER A 29 -5.24 -11.00 -16.12
CA SER A 29 -5.05 -9.73 -16.83
C SER A 29 -5.65 -8.57 -16.02
N PRO A 30 -4.97 -8.12 -14.95
CA PRO A 30 -5.46 -7.06 -14.08
C PRO A 30 -5.19 -5.70 -14.72
N ARG A 31 -5.89 -5.38 -15.82
CA ARG A 31 -5.75 -4.10 -16.49
C ARG A 31 -6.73 -3.07 -15.93
N PRO A 32 -6.28 -1.84 -15.66
CA PRO A 32 -7.19 -0.76 -15.32
C PRO A 32 -8.09 -0.43 -16.51
N ASP A 33 -9.31 0.04 -16.22
CA ASP A 33 -10.18 0.68 -17.20
C ASP A 33 -9.44 1.85 -17.82
N ALA A 34 -9.42 1.93 -19.16
CA ALA A 34 -8.67 2.97 -19.84
C ALA A 34 -9.16 4.37 -19.45
N LEU A 35 -8.24 5.30 -19.22
CA LEU A 35 -8.57 6.69 -18.81
C LEU A 35 -9.55 7.39 -19.76
N GLN A 36 -9.58 7.01 -21.05
CA GLN A 36 -10.48 7.60 -22.04
C GLN A 36 -11.97 7.44 -21.70
N TYR A 37 -12.33 6.44 -20.88
CA TYR A 37 -13.71 6.25 -20.40
C TYR A 37 -13.99 6.99 -19.10
N ALA A 38 -13.04 7.79 -18.60
CA ALA A 38 -13.25 8.64 -17.44
C ALA A 38 -14.17 9.80 -17.81
N THR A 39 -15.39 9.77 -17.27
CA THR A 39 -16.42 10.78 -17.53
C THR A 39 -16.54 11.75 -16.35
N GLY A 40 -16.79 13.02 -16.66
CA GLY A 40 -17.03 14.07 -15.66
C GLY A 40 -15.85 14.98 -15.35
N ALA A 41 -16.14 16.02 -14.56
CA ALA A 41 -15.12 16.92 -14.04
C ALA A 41 -14.21 16.18 -13.03
N PRO A 42 -12.92 16.54 -12.94
CA PRO A 42 -12.07 16.04 -11.89
C PRO A 42 -12.70 16.30 -10.52
N SER A 43 -12.71 15.28 -9.68
CA SER A 43 -13.19 15.34 -8.31
C SER A 43 -11.99 15.31 -7.34
N TYR A 44 -12.23 15.72 -6.10
CA TYR A 44 -11.19 15.88 -5.08
C TYR A 44 -11.53 15.02 -3.87
N PHE A 45 -10.54 14.34 -3.33
CA PHE A 45 -10.65 13.71 -2.02
C PHE A 45 -9.51 14.18 -1.11
N GLY A 46 -9.88 14.41 0.15
CA GLY A 46 -8.99 14.54 1.31
C GLY A 46 -9.35 13.42 2.27
N GLU A 47 -8.91 12.20 1.98
CA GLU A 47 -9.29 11.02 2.77
C GLU A 47 -8.15 10.57 3.66
N GLU A 48 -8.51 10.18 4.87
CA GLU A 48 -7.60 9.64 5.86
C GLU A 48 -7.85 8.13 6.01
N TYR A 49 -6.78 7.36 5.82
CA TYR A 49 -6.80 5.92 6.03
C TYR A 49 -5.97 5.58 7.25
N ARG A 50 -6.49 4.69 8.09
CA ARG A 50 -5.74 4.09 9.19
C ARG A 50 -5.59 2.60 8.94
N TYR A 51 -4.35 2.14 8.93
CA TYR A 51 -4.01 0.73 8.89
C TYR A 51 -3.23 0.38 10.16
N ASN A 52 -3.69 -0.63 10.90
CA ASN A 52 -2.93 -1.20 12.00
C ASN A 52 -2.12 -2.36 11.45
N LEU A 53 -0.81 -2.18 11.29
CA LEU A 53 0.11 -3.22 10.81
C LEU A 53 0.69 -3.95 12.02
N SER A 54 -0.16 -4.65 12.76
CA SER A 54 0.30 -5.47 13.89
C SER A 54 1.11 -6.69 13.44
N THR A 55 1.35 -6.93 12.14
CA THR A 55 2.02 -8.15 11.71
C THR A 55 2.75 -8.09 10.37
N SER A 56 2.95 -6.94 9.73
CA SER A 56 3.32 -6.95 8.31
C SER A 56 4.37 -5.93 7.89
N SER A 57 5.63 -6.27 8.12
CA SER A 57 6.78 -5.43 7.78
C SER A 57 7.15 -5.38 6.29
N LYS A 58 6.23 -5.73 5.39
CA LYS A 58 6.47 -5.70 3.93
C LYS A 58 5.23 -5.41 3.09
N LEU A 59 4.21 -4.79 3.68
CA LEU A 59 3.00 -4.51 2.90
C LEU A 59 3.32 -3.61 1.73
N GLU A 60 2.80 -3.92 0.55
CA GLU A 60 2.74 -3.00 -0.59
C GLU A 60 1.88 -1.73 -0.33
N ILE A 61 1.49 -1.47 0.92
CA ILE A 61 1.20 -0.12 1.41
C ILE A 61 2.49 0.74 1.40
N ALA A 62 3.64 0.13 1.71
CA ALA A 62 4.99 0.66 1.45
C ALA A 62 5.26 0.88 -0.04
N ALA A 63 4.55 0.21 -0.95
CA ALA A 63 4.71 0.44 -2.38
C ALA A 63 3.96 1.69 -2.87
N ILE A 64 3.14 2.31 -2.00
CA ILE A 64 2.55 3.62 -2.27
C ILE A 64 3.27 4.75 -1.54
N GLY A 65 4.40 4.46 -0.87
CA GLY A 65 5.25 5.51 -0.32
C GLY A 65 6.68 5.23 0.12
N GLY A 66 7.31 4.15 -0.32
CA GLY A 66 8.74 3.90 -0.09
C GLY A 66 9.19 3.70 1.37
N ILE A 67 8.28 3.57 2.34
CA ILE A 67 8.64 3.43 3.78
C ILE A 67 8.76 1.96 4.19
N GLU A 68 9.90 1.58 4.78
CA GLU A 68 10.06 0.31 5.51
C GLU A 68 9.40 0.41 6.89
N ALA A 69 8.29 -0.32 7.12
CA ALA A 69 7.59 -0.35 8.40
C ALA A 69 7.83 -1.69 9.13
N SER A 70 8.01 -1.67 10.45
CA SER A 70 8.28 -2.85 11.29
C SER A 70 7.05 -3.35 12.06
N HIS A 71 7.15 -4.47 12.78
CA HIS A 71 6.09 -5.02 13.63
C HIS A 71 5.64 -4.00 14.70
N GLY A 72 4.33 -3.84 14.94
CA GLY A 72 3.81 -2.86 15.91
C GLY A 72 3.71 -1.43 15.37
N THR A 73 3.65 -1.28 14.05
CA THR A 73 3.48 0.02 13.40
C THR A 73 2.02 0.34 13.11
N THR A 74 1.65 1.61 13.29
CA THR A 74 0.39 2.15 12.76
C THR A 74 0.72 3.10 11.63
N THR A 75 0.15 2.83 10.45
CA THR A 75 0.32 3.69 9.27
C THR A 75 -0.92 4.52 9.04
N PHE A 76 -0.71 5.82 8.90
CA PHE A 76 -1.72 6.80 8.52
C PHE A 76 -1.41 7.28 7.10
N ILE A 77 -2.42 7.28 6.23
CA ILE A 77 -2.29 7.81 4.87
C ILE A 77 -3.26 8.97 4.72
N HIS A 78 -2.75 10.12 4.27
CA HIS A 78 -3.55 11.26 3.87
C HIS A 78 -3.36 11.51 2.38
N ASP A 79 -4.43 11.33 1.61
CA ASP A 79 -4.43 11.61 0.18
C ASP A 79 -4.95 13.01 -0.10
N SER A 80 -4.16 13.80 -0.83
CA SER A 80 -4.56 15.08 -1.42
C SER A 80 -4.52 14.94 -2.95
N ILE A 81 -5.59 14.36 -3.51
CA ILE A 81 -5.58 13.84 -4.88
C ILE A 81 -6.76 14.40 -5.70
N VAL A 82 -6.45 14.69 -6.97
CA VAL A 82 -7.43 14.94 -8.02
C VAL A 82 -7.60 13.69 -8.86
N TYR A 83 -8.84 13.29 -9.12
CA TYR A 83 -9.11 12.06 -9.84
C TYR A 83 -10.31 12.16 -10.79
N LYS A 84 -10.37 11.21 -11.71
CA LYS A 84 -11.51 10.90 -12.57
C LYS A 84 -11.78 9.40 -12.48
N LEU A 85 -13.05 9.03 -12.44
CA LEU A 85 -13.46 7.63 -12.44
C LEU A 85 -13.71 7.16 -13.87
N SER A 86 -12.94 6.18 -14.31
CA SER A 86 -13.15 5.45 -15.55
C SER A 86 -13.98 4.19 -15.30
N ARG A 87 -14.98 3.97 -16.16
CA ARG A 87 -15.74 2.72 -16.24
C ARG A 87 -15.91 2.36 -17.70
N ASP A 88 -15.15 1.40 -18.19
CA ASP A 88 -15.29 0.94 -19.57
C ASP A 88 -16.46 -0.05 -19.67
N PRO A 89 -17.55 0.28 -20.38
CA PRO A 89 -18.70 -0.61 -20.51
C PRO A 89 -18.38 -1.89 -21.29
N ASN A 90 -17.29 -1.92 -22.06
CA ASN A 90 -16.87 -3.06 -22.86
C ASN A 90 -15.73 -3.85 -22.21
N GLN A 91 -15.31 -3.48 -21.00
CA GLN A 91 -14.20 -4.14 -20.35
C GLN A 91 -14.58 -5.53 -19.86
N ASN A 92 -13.87 -6.51 -20.40
CA ASN A 92 -14.07 -7.92 -20.11
C ASN A 92 -13.22 -8.38 -18.91
N SER A 93 -13.02 -7.50 -17.92
CA SER A 93 -12.33 -7.87 -16.67
C SER A 93 -13.35 -8.39 -15.67
N ASP A 94 -13.17 -9.63 -15.23
CA ASP A 94 -14.02 -10.22 -14.20
C ASP A 94 -13.80 -9.54 -12.84
N LEU A 95 -12.61 -8.98 -12.62
CA LEU A 95 -12.19 -8.40 -11.35
C LEU A 95 -12.45 -6.90 -11.25
N ILE A 96 -11.96 -6.14 -12.23
CA ILE A 96 -11.94 -4.67 -12.20
C ILE A 96 -13.17 -4.16 -12.93
N LYS A 97 -14.03 -3.41 -12.22
CA LYS A 97 -15.29 -2.84 -12.70
C LYS A 97 -15.26 -1.31 -12.83
N GLY A 98 -14.09 -0.72 -12.61
CA GLY A 98 -13.89 0.71 -12.63
C GLY A 98 -12.52 1.06 -12.07
N THR A 99 -11.91 2.13 -12.58
CA THR A 99 -10.60 2.61 -12.14
C THR A 99 -10.63 4.10 -11.85
N TRP A 100 -10.16 4.49 -10.67
CA TRP A 100 -9.88 5.88 -10.34
C TRP A 100 -8.51 6.23 -10.86
N TRP A 101 -8.48 7.11 -11.83
CA TRP A 101 -7.25 7.70 -12.34
C TRP A 101 -7.05 9.05 -11.70
N GLY A 102 -5.88 9.31 -11.14
CA GLY A 102 -5.61 10.60 -10.52
C GLY A 102 -4.15 10.91 -10.38
N TYR A 103 -3.91 12.08 -9.79
CA TYR A 103 -2.61 12.62 -9.49
C TYR A 103 -2.74 13.52 -8.25
N GLY A 104 -1.63 13.76 -7.55
CA GLY A 104 -1.63 14.56 -6.34
C GLY A 104 -0.53 14.15 -5.38
N LEU A 105 -0.75 14.43 -4.10
CA LEU A 105 0.14 14.03 -3.02
C LEU A 105 -0.47 12.93 -2.18
N ARG A 106 0.37 12.01 -1.76
CA ARG A 106 0.09 11.08 -0.67
C ARG A 106 1.09 11.32 0.44
N LEU A 107 0.58 11.59 1.64
CA LEU A 107 1.39 11.64 2.85
C LEU A 107 1.18 10.32 3.59
N THR A 108 2.27 9.62 3.85
CA THR A 108 2.28 8.38 4.65
C THR A 108 3.02 8.67 5.94
N ILE A 109 2.39 8.45 7.09
CA ILE A 109 3.04 8.50 8.41
C ILE A 109 3.09 7.10 8.97
N VAL A 110 4.27 6.67 9.38
CA VAL A 110 4.50 5.40 10.07
C VAL A 110 4.87 5.71 11.49
N ILE A 111 4.04 5.28 12.43
CA ILE A 111 4.34 5.35 13.86
C ILE A 111 4.88 3.99 14.29
N LYS A 112 6.08 3.97 14.87
CA LYS A 112 6.71 2.77 15.44
C LYS A 112 6.39 2.65 16.93
N ASN A 113 6.24 1.41 17.41
CA ASN A 113 6.07 1.09 18.83
C ASN A 113 4.90 1.80 19.53
N ALA A 114 3.75 1.92 18.86
CA ALA A 114 2.57 2.53 19.46
C ALA A 114 1.76 1.50 20.27
N GLU A 115 1.94 1.47 21.60
CA GLU A 115 1.05 0.73 22.53
C GLU A 115 -0.30 1.44 22.75
N PHE A 116 -0.87 2.06 21.71
CA PHE A 116 -2.04 2.93 21.88
C PHE A 116 -3.33 2.27 21.40
N GLY A 117 -4.17 1.89 22.36
CA GLY A 117 -5.58 1.52 22.16
C GLY A 117 -6.52 2.72 21.91
N LEU A 118 -5.99 3.89 21.57
CA LEU A 118 -6.77 5.14 21.48
C LEU A 118 -7.05 5.54 20.03
N ASN A 119 -8.16 6.26 19.87
CA ASN A 119 -8.58 6.90 18.62
C ASN A 119 -7.69 8.12 18.38
N ILE A 120 -6.48 7.89 17.85
CA ILE A 120 -5.50 8.94 17.60
C ILE A 120 -5.88 9.67 16.30
N ASN A 121 -6.03 10.99 16.37
CA ASN A 121 -6.11 11.86 15.20
C ASN A 121 -4.73 12.46 14.87
N TRP A 122 -4.54 12.95 13.64
CA TRP A 122 -3.25 13.43 13.13
C TRP A 122 -2.59 14.51 14.01
N GLY A 123 -3.38 15.44 14.55
CA GLY A 123 -2.87 16.46 15.46
C GLY A 123 -2.27 15.88 16.74
N ALA A 124 -2.88 14.80 17.26
CA ALA A 124 -2.35 14.08 18.42
C ALA A 124 -1.06 13.32 18.10
N VAL A 125 -0.94 12.71 16.90
CA VAL A 125 0.32 12.08 16.45
C VAL A 125 1.43 13.11 16.41
N ALA A 126 1.21 14.23 15.74
CA ALA A 126 2.21 15.28 15.58
C ALA A 126 2.65 15.89 16.93
N ALA A 127 1.71 16.08 17.84
CA ALA A 127 2.01 16.58 19.20
C ALA A 127 2.82 15.56 20.01
N ALA A 128 2.44 14.29 19.96
CA ALA A 128 3.15 13.25 20.71
C ALA A 128 4.55 12.96 20.13
N ALA A 129 4.74 13.07 18.82
CA ALA A 129 6.06 13.03 18.18
C ALA A 129 6.95 14.19 18.69
N GLN A 130 6.41 15.41 18.70
CA GLN A 130 7.13 16.60 19.19
C GLN A 130 7.55 16.48 20.67
N LEU A 131 6.77 15.78 21.48
CA LEU A 131 7.07 15.56 22.90
C LEU A 131 7.98 14.34 23.15
N GLY A 132 8.40 13.63 22.10
CA GLY A 132 9.24 12.44 22.20
C GLY A 132 8.52 11.20 22.75
N TYR A 133 7.18 11.19 22.74
CA TYR A 133 6.37 10.06 23.22
C TYR A 133 6.11 8.99 22.17
N LEU A 134 6.36 9.29 20.90
CA LEU A 134 6.28 8.31 19.81
C LEU A 134 7.37 8.59 18.78
N ASP A 135 7.83 7.52 18.15
CA ASP A 135 8.71 7.58 17.00
C ASP A 135 7.82 7.54 15.74
N ALA A 136 7.83 8.63 14.97
CA ALA A 136 7.05 8.74 13.75
C ALA A 136 7.90 9.27 12.61
N GLU A 137 7.86 8.52 11.52
CA GLU A 137 8.45 8.91 10.25
C GLU A 137 7.31 9.26 9.29
N PHE A 138 7.56 10.19 8.37
CA PHE A 138 6.62 10.44 7.28
C PHE A 138 7.32 10.48 5.93
N ASN A 139 6.58 10.10 4.90
CA ASN A 139 6.98 10.20 3.51
C ASN A 139 5.89 10.95 2.73
N ILE A 140 6.32 11.75 1.76
CA ILE A 140 5.43 12.44 0.83
C ILE A 140 5.70 11.89 -0.57
N ASP A 141 4.67 11.32 -1.19
CA ASP A 141 4.72 10.80 -2.54
C ASP A 141 3.95 11.71 -3.49
N CYS A 142 4.64 12.19 -4.50
CA CYS A 142 4.04 12.84 -5.65
C CYS A 142 3.57 11.79 -6.65
N ILE A 143 2.26 11.57 -6.74
CA ILE A 143 1.68 10.63 -7.69
C ILE A 143 1.27 11.39 -8.95
N GLY A 144 1.86 11.05 -10.09
CA GLY A 144 1.44 11.62 -11.38
C GLY A 144 1.79 13.10 -11.58
N ILE A 145 2.69 13.66 -10.76
CA ILE A 145 3.19 15.02 -10.90
C ILE A 145 4.63 14.95 -11.40
N SER A 146 4.92 15.61 -12.52
CA SER A 146 6.28 15.74 -13.07
C SER A 146 6.75 17.19 -13.18
N ASP A 147 5.92 18.15 -12.76
CA ASP A 147 6.28 19.57 -12.75
C ASP A 147 7.29 19.86 -11.61
N SER A 148 8.47 20.37 -11.97
CA SER A 148 9.52 20.72 -11.02
C SER A 148 9.09 21.81 -10.04
N VAL A 149 8.21 22.72 -10.45
CA VAL A 149 7.71 23.81 -9.60
C VAL A 149 6.89 23.26 -8.43
N LEU A 150 6.22 22.12 -8.62
CA LEU A 150 5.47 21.48 -7.54
C LEU A 150 6.39 20.75 -6.54
N PHE A 151 7.57 20.29 -6.97
CA PHE A 151 8.56 19.73 -6.06
C PHE A 151 9.18 20.80 -5.16
N ASP A 152 9.32 22.04 -5.65
CA ASP A 152 9.79 23.17 -4.85
C ASP A 152 8.82 23.56 -3.71
N LEU A 153 7.55 23.12 -3.79
CA LEU A 153 6.57 23.30 -2.72
C LEU A 153 6.71 22.28 -1.60
N LEU A 154 7.38 21.15 -1.85
CA LEU A 154 7.56 20.12 -0.83
C LEU A 154 8.45 20.65 0.29
N PRO A 155 8.17 20.28 1.55
CA PRO A 155 9.04 20.68 2.64
C PRO A 155 10.40 19.98 2.46
N ALA A 156 11.47 20.65 2.89
CA ALA A 156 12.72 19.95 3.12
C ALA A 156 12.49 18.79 4.11
N PRO A 157 13.38 17.77 4.17
CA PRO A 157 13.33 16.76 5.21
C PRO A 157 13.25 17.43 6.58
N ILE A 158 12.14 17.22 7.29
CA ILE A 158 11.85 17.80 8.61
C ILE A 158 11.25 16.73 9.51
N ASP A 159 11.48 16.84 10.81
CA ASP A 159 10.86 15.92 11.78
C ASP A 159 9.35 16.17 11.89
N LEU A 160 8.60 15.11 12.19
CA LEU A 160 7.17 15.24 12.43
C LEU A 160 6.91 15.97 13.76
N ASN A 161 6.21 17.10 13.67
CA ASN A 161 5.73 17.90 14.80
C ASN A 161 4.49 18.70 14.37
N ILE A 162 3.88 19.45 15.28
CA ILE A 162 2.65 20.20 14.98
C ILE A 162 2.86 21.23 13.85
N LYS A 163 4.05 21.85 13.80
CA LYS A 163 4.38 22.86 12.77
C LYS A 163 4.55 22.20 11.40
N SER A 164 5.38 21.15 11.31
CA SER A 164 5.59 20.43 10.05
C SER A 164 4.29 19.79 9.54
N TYR A 165 3.45 19.27 10.42
CA TYR A 165 2.12 18.78 10.04
C TYR A 165 1.25 19.86 9.39
N LYS A 166 1.19 21.06 9.96
CA LYS A 166 0.43 22.18 9.38
C LYS A 166 1.00 22.61 8.03
N GLU A 167 2.32 22.64 7.88
CA GLU A 167 2.98 22.94 6.62
C GLU A 167 2.61 21.91 5.54
N ILE A 168 2.62 20.62 5.87
CA ILE A 168 2.23 19.55 4.94
C ILE A 168 0.77 19.68 4.51
N LEU A 169 -0.15 19.95 5.44
CA LEU A 169 -1.56 20.19 5.09
C LEU A 169 -1.72 21.39 4.13
N ALA A 170 -1.00 22.48 4.40
CA ALA A 170 -1.02 23.67 3.54
C ALA A 170 -0.46 23.39 2.14
N ILE A 171 0.56 22.54 2.02
CA ILE A 171 1.09 22.09 0.73
C ILE A 171 0.04 21.25 -0.01
N GLY A 172 -0.63 20.33 0.69
CA GLY A 172 -1.77 19.58 0.13
C GLY A 172 -2.86 20.50 -0.44
N ASP A 173 -3.20 21.58 0.27
CA ASP A 173 -4.12 22.62 -0.21
C ASP A 173 -3.60 23.35 -1.46
N GLN A 174 -2.32 23.70 -1.50
CA GLN A 174 -1.70 24.37 -2.65
C GLN A 174 -1.70 23.46 -3.89
N ILE A 175 -1.39 22.18 -3.72
CA ILE A 175 -1.40 21.20 -4.81
C ILE A 175 -2.83 21.00 -5.33
N ARG A 176 -3.81 20.88 -4.42
CA ARG A 176 -5.24 20.85 -4.81
C ARG A 176 -5.60 22.10 -5.62
N ALA A 177 -5.21 23.28 -5.14
CA ALA A 177 -5.50 24.55 -5.83
C ALA A 177 -4.81 24.65 -7.21
N PHE A 178 -3.61 24.09 -7.35
CA PHE A 178 -2.93 24.00 -8.65
C PHE A 178 -3.69 23.08 -9.61
N ALA A 179 -4.13 21.91 -9.12
CA ALA A 179 -4.84 20.91 -9.89
C ALA A 179 -6.27 21.32 -10.30
N VAL A 180 -6.88 22.30 -9.61
CA VAL A 180 -8.17 22.90 -10.00
C VAL A 180 -8.07 23.72 -11.29
N LYS A 181 -6.89 24.23 -11.64
CA LYS A 181 -6.68 24.92 -12.92
C LYS A 181 -6.59 23.86 -14.02
N LYS A 182 -7.62 23.77 -14.88
CA LYS A 182 -7.75 22.86 -16.05
C LYS A 182 -6.45 22.12 -16.43
N ASP A 183 -6.41 20.81 -16.16
CA ASP A 183 -5.35 19.83 -16.51
C ASP A 183 -3.97 20.48 -16.73
N PRO A 184 -3.25 20.83 -15.64
CA PRO A 184 -2.02 21.59 -15.75
C PRO A 184 -0.93 20.78 -16.47
N VAL A 185 -0.08 21.49 -17.22
CA VAL A 185 1.09 20.89 -17.88
C VAL A 185 1.94 20.18 -16.83
N GLY A 186 2.46 18.98 -17.16
CA GLY A 186 3.29 18.21 -16.24
C GLY A 186 2.52 17.29 -15.30
N VAL A 187 1.27 16.97 -15.62
CA VAL A 187 0.47 15.97 -14.90
C VAL A 187 0.21 14.74 -15.75
N ILE A 188 0.39 13.57 -15.13
CA ILE A 188 0.10 12.26 -15.71
C ILE A 188 -0.84 11.53 -14.76
N TYR A 189 -2.05 11.26 -15.22
CA TYR A 189 -3.00 10.44 -14.46
C TYR A 189 -2.45 9.03 -14.27
N LYS A 190 -2.43 8.57 -13.02
CA LYS A 190 -2.05 7.22 -12.60
C LYS A 190 -3.24 6.49 -12.00
N PRO A 191 -3.33 5.15 -12.09
CA PRO A 191 -4.41 4.43 -11.45
C PRO A 191 -4.18 4.38 -9.94
N LEU A 192 -5.17 4.78 -9.15
CA LEU A 192 -5.03 4.92 -7.69
C LEU A 192 -5.89 3.95 -6.92
N ARG A 193 -7.06 3.61 -7.47
CA ARG A 193 -8.05 2.73 -6.86
C ARG A 193 -8.81 1.97 -7.93
N ILE A 194 -9.31 0.81 -7.57
CA ILE A 194 -10.19 0.03 -8.42
C ILE A 194 -11.50 -0.31 -7.72
N GLN A 195 -12.53 -0.47 -8.54
CA GLN A 195 -13.82 -1.01 -8.16
C GLN A 195 -13.83 -2.51 -8.40
N VAL A 196 -14.16 -3.28 -7.37
CA VAL A 196 -14.22 -4.74 -7.46
C VAL A 196 -15.51 -5.25 -6.83
N PRO A 197 -16.00 -6.44 -7.21
CA PRO A 197 -17.15 -7.04 -6.54
C PRO A 197 -16.90 -7.19 -5.03
N SER A 198 -17.91 -6.92 -4.21
CA SER A 198 -17.75 -6.87 -2.74
C SER A 198 -17.37 -8.23 -2.16
N GLU A 199 -17.89 -9.29 -2.77
CA GLU A 199 -17.59 -10.70 -2.47
C GLU A 199 -16.16 -11.10 -2.81
N THR A 200 -15.47 -10.34 -3.67
CA THR A 200 -14.10 -10.66 -4.02
C THR A 200 -13.19 -10.42 -2.83
N SER A 201 -12.59 -11.47 -2.29
CA SER A 201 -11.55 -11.36 -1.26
C SER A 201 -10.22 -10.89 -1.88
N ILE A 202 -10.19 -9.66 -2.38
CA ILE A 202 -8.94 -8.96 -2.64
C ILE A 202 -8.46 -8.44 -1.32
N ASP A 203 -7.46 -9.14 -0.82
CA ASP A 203 -6.73 -8.74 0.35
C ASP A 203 -5.38 -8.19 -0.15
N PRO A 204 -5.19 -6.87 -0.18
CA PRO A 204 -3.99 -6.25 -0.78
C PRO A 204 -2.68 -6.65 -0.09
N ILE A 205 -2.77 -7.47 0.95
CA ILE A 205 -1.67 -7.94 1.78
C ILE A 205 -1.59 -9.48 1.84
N ALA A 206 -2.36 -10.21 1.03
CA ALA A 206 -2.47 -11.68 1.13
C ALA A 206 -1.14 -12.40 0.88
N ASP A 207 -0.40 -11.91 -0.11
CA ASP A 207 0.91 -12.45 -0.48
C ASP A 207 1.94 -12.11 0.61
N ASP A 208 1.87 -10.90 1.17
CA ASP A 208 2.71 -10.47 2.27
C ASP A 208 2.45 -11.28 3.54
N ARG A 209 1.17 -11.52 3.91
CA ARG A 209 0.81 -12.45 4.99
C ARG A 209 1.42 -13.82 4.79
N THR A 210 1.44 -14.29 3.54
CA THR A 210 2.04 -15.57 3.19
C THR A 210 3.57 -15.52 3.33
N LEU A 211 4.21 -14.41 2.95
CA LEU A 211 5.64 -14.19 3.15
C LEU A 211 6.00 -14.18 4.64
N ILE A 212 5.29 -13.41 5.46
CA ILE A 212 5.51 -13.32 6.90
C ILE A 212 5.32 -14.69 7.55
N PHE A 213 4.24 -15.38 7.17
CA PHE A 213 3.99 -16.75 7.59
C PHE A 213 5.17 -17.66 7.26
N VAL A 214 5.73 -17.59 6.04
CA VAL A 214 6.91 -18.37 5.66
C VAL A 214 8.12 -18.04 6.55
N TYR A 215 8.38 -16.77 6.84
CA TYR A 215 9.46 -16.39 7.76
C TYR A 215 9.23 -16.93 9.18
N GLN A 216 7.99 -16.92 9.69
CA GLN A 216 7.64 -17.52 10.98
C GLN A 216 7.90 -19.04 10.98
N GLN A 217 7.40 -19.74 9.96
CA GLN A 217 7.60 -21.18 9.79
C GLN A 217 9.08 -21.54 9.68
N VAL A 218 9.88 -20.75 8.97
CA VAL A 218 11.34 -20.94 8.88
C VAL A 218 12.03 -20.67 10.21
N GLY A 219 11.61 -19.65 10.95
CA GLY A 219 12.08 -19.37 12.31
C GLY A 219 11.79 -20.50 13.31
N GLU A 220 10.73 -21.27 13.07
CA GLU A 220 10.35 -22.48 13.80
C GLU A 220 11.00 -23.76 13.26
N ARG A 221 11.70 -23.68 12.12
CA ARG A 221 12.28 -24.81 11.38
C ARG A 221 11.24 -25.81 10.86
N ALA A 222 10.05 -25.33 10.53
CA ALA A 222 9.04 -26.12 9.83
C ALA A 222 9.46 -26.34 8.36
N SER A 223 9.22 -27.54 7.84
CA SER A 223 9.41 -27.85 6.41
C SER A 223 8.30 -27.22 5.56
N ILE A 224 8.44 -27.25 4.23
CA ILE A 224 7.39 -26.75 3.32
C ILE A 224 6.09 -27.54 3.53
N VAL A 225 6.18 -28.87 3.73
CA VAL A 225 5.02 -29.72 4.00
C VAL A 225 4.28 -29.28 5.27
N ASP A 226 5.01 -28.99 6.35
CA ASP A 226 4.40 -28.58 7.63
C ASP A 226 3.79 -27.17 7.52
N ALA A 227 4.48 -26.26 6.82
CA ALA A 227 3.98 -24.92 6.55
C ALA A 227 2.68 -24.95 5.71
N LEU A 228 2.60 -25.79 4.67
CA LEU A 228 1.41 -25.92 3.84
C LEU A 228 0.20 -26.47 4.61
N LYS A 229 0.41 -27.43 5.52
CA LYS A 229 -0.65 -27.95 6.40
C LYS A 229 -1.21 -26.87 7.31
N THR A 230 -0.34 -26.07 7.90
CA THR A 230 -0.71 -24.98 8.80
C THR A 230 -1.42 -23.85 8.04
N ALA A 231 -0.95 -23.53 6.83
CA ALA A 231 -1.52 -22.49 5.98
C ALA A 231 -2.95 -22.79 5.51
N ALA A 232 -3.31 -24.07 5.33
CA ALA A 232 -4.63 -24.48 4.86
C ALA A 232 -5.78 -24.02 5.78
N GLY A 233 -5.53 -23.86 7.08
CA GLY A 233 -6.51 -23.34 8.04
C GLY A 233 -6.55 -21.81 8.17
N LEU A 234 -5.60 -21.10 7.55
CA LEU A 234 -5.37 -19.67 7.75
C LEU A 234 -5.78 -18.80 6.56
N GLY A 235 -6.29 -19.41 5.47
CA GLY A 235 -6.70 -18.69 4.27
C GLY A 235 -5.53 -18.02 3.52
N LEU A 236 -4.31 -18.54 3.67
CA LEU A 236 -3.10 -18.02 3.02
C LEU A 236 -2.96 -18.51 1.57
N ASN A 237 -2.17 -17.79 0.78
CA ASN A 237 -1.89 -18.16 -0.61
C ASN A 237 -0.86 -19.32 -0.66
N THR A 238 -1.35 -20.55 -0.57
CA THR A 238 -0.49 -21.75 -0.49
C THR A 238 0.46 -21.93 -1.68
N SER A 239 0.13 -21.34 -2.84
CA SER A 239 1.00 -21.40 -4.03
C SER A 239 2.32 -20.64 -3.87
N LEU A 240 2.37 -19.64 -2.99
CA LEU A 240 3.56 -18.81 -2.76
C LEU A 240 4.49 -19.38 -1.70
N ILE A 241 4.01 -20.29 -0.84
CA ILE A 241 4.80 -20.86 0.25
C ILE A 241 6.07 -21.55 -0.28
N PRO A 242 6.00 -22.50 -1.24
CA PRO A 242 7.20 -23.13 -1.79
C PRO A 242 8.12 -22.12 -2.49
N LYS A 243 7.54 -21.15 -3.20
CA LYS A 243 8.29 -20.10 -3.90
C LYS A 243 9.12 -19.27 -2.93
N TYR A 244 8.57 -18.86 -1.79
CA TYR A 244 9.30 -18.09 -0.80
C TYR A 244 10.36 -18.91 -0.06
N TYR A 245 10.10 -20.19 0.24
CA TYR A 245 11.14 -21.09 0.77
C TYR A 245 12.34 -21.17 -0.18
N GLN A 246 12.09 -21.34 -1.48
CA GLN A 246 13.13 -21.38 -2.50
C GLN A 246 13.86 -20.03 -2.66
N GLU A 247 13.13 -18.95 -2.90
CA GLU A 247 13.73 -17.65 -3.23
C GLU A 247 14.46 -17.00 -2.05
N LYS A 248 13.97 -17.20 -0.82
CA LYS A 248 14.52 -16.52 0.37
C LYS A 248 15.52 -17.37 1.14
N PHE A 249 15.39 -18.70 1.08
CA PHE A 249 16.19 -19.64 1.89
C PHE A 249 16.84 -20.76 1.07
N GLN A 250 16.64 -20.80 -0.25
CA GLN A 250 17.19 -21.82 -1.15
C GLN A 250 16.75 -23.25 -0.80
N ILE A 251 15.60 -23.39 -0.13
CA ILE A 251 15.01 -24.67 0.23
C ILE A 251 14.03 -25.08 -0.88
N THR A 252 14.39 -26.11 -1.64
CA THR A 252 13.58 -26.60 -2.78
C THR A 252 12.90 -27.94 -2.49
N ASN A 253 13.49 -28.78 -1.63
CA ASN A 253 12.89 -30.04 -1.22
C ASN A 253 11.83 -29.77 -0.14
N VAL A 254 10.65 -30.36 -0.32
CA VAL A 254 9.48 -30.06 0.51
C VAL A 254 9.58 -30.62 1.93
N ASP A 255 10.37 -31.66 2.12
CA ASP A 255 10.59 -32.33 3.41
C ASP A 255 11.80 -31.76 4.18
N ASP A 256 12.64 -30.97 3.51
CA ASP A 256 13.84 -30.41 4.13
C ASP A 256 13.45 -29.38 5.19
N ARG A 257 14.09 -29.50 6.35
CA ARG A 257 13.94 -28.53 7.44
C ARG A 257 14.94 -27.39 7.26
N PRO A 258 14.53 -26.13 7.51
CA PRO A 258 15.44 -25.00 7.51
C PRO A 258 16.67 -25.21 8.40
N SER A 259 17.81 -24.71 7.92
CA SER A 259 19.06 -24.76 8.66
C SER A 259 19.03 -23.80 9.86
N PRO A 260 19.94 -23.95 10.84
CA PRO A 260 20.09 -22.95 11.91
C PRO A 260 20.40 -21.54 11.38
N SER A 261 21.07 -21.43 10.23
CA SER A 261 21.34 -20.15 9.57
C SER A 261 20.07 -19.52 9.03
N ASP A 262 19.21 -20.31 8.36
CA ASP A 262 17.92 -19.84 7.83
C ASP A 262 17.00 -19.38 8.96
N LYS A 263 16.95 -20.14 10.06
CA LYS A 263 16.22 -19.76 11.27
C LYS A 263 16.69 -18.40 11.80
N ARG A 264 18.00 -18.17 11.88
CA ARG A 264 18.55 -16.91 12.37
C ARG A 264 18.17 -15.76 11.43
N LYS A 265 18.43 -15.92 10.13
CA LYS A 265 18.03 -14.96 9.09
C LYS A 265 16.53 -14.65 9.15
N ALA A 266 15.70 -15.65 9.37
CA ALA A 266 14.26 -15.46 9.44
C ALA A 266 13.83 -14.69 10.69
N ARG A 267 14.44 -14.97 11.86
CA ARG A 267 14.20 -14.21 13.09
C ARG A 267 14.71 -12.78 12.98
N ASP A 268 15.93 -12.60 12.49
CA ASP A 268 16.50 -11.27 12.26
C ASP A 268 15.57 -10.45 11.36
N TRP A 269 14.97 -11.07 10.33
CA TRP A 269 13.99 -10.39 9.48
C TRP A 269 12.66 -10.07 10.15
N LEU A 270 12.19 -10.92 11.07
CA LEU A 270 10.94 -10.71 11.81
C LEU A 270 11.07 -9.68 12.93
N ASP A 271 12.27 -9.56 13.50
CA ASP A 271 12.60 -8.61 14.58
C ASP A 271 12.97 -7.22 14.05
N MET A 272 13.07 -7.05 12.72
CA MET A 272 13.25 -5.76 12.03
C MET A 272 11.93 -5.00 11.88
#